data_AF-A0A961JLT4-F1
#
_entry.id   AF-A0A961JLT4-F1
#
_cell.length_a   1.000
_cell.length_b   1.000
_cell.length_c   1.000
_cell.angle_alpha   90.00
_cell.angle_beta   90.00
_cell.angle_gamma   90.00
#
_symmetry.space_group_name_H-M   'P 1'
#
loop_
_entity.id
_entity.type
_entity.pdbx_description
1 polymer ?
#
loop_
_entity_poly.entity_id
_entity_poly.type
_entity_poly.pdbx_seq_one_letter_code
_entity_poly.pdbx_strand_id
1 'polypeptide(L)' 'MKYQSQKVAYAYFLVAMALFGIQVLGGLLAGWIYVSPNTLSEILPFNIIRMIHTNALIVWLLLG' A
#
# COMPACT_ATOMS: atom_id res chain seq x y z
N MET A 1 -9.51 18.05 -20.05
CA MET A 1 -9.43 18.90 -18.84
C MET A 1 -9.68 20.34 -19.24
N LYS A 2 -10.63 21.00 -18.57
CA LYS A 2 -11.08 22.37 -18.89
C LYS A 2 -10.07 23.42 -18.42
N TYR A 3 -9.35 23.14 -17.34
CA TYR A 3 -8.30 24.02 -16.79
C TYR A 3 -6.96 23.28 -16.75
N GLN A 4 -5.86 23.95 -17.08
CA GLN A 4 -4.52 23.35 -17.06
C GLN A 4 -4.11 22.86 -15.67
N SER A 5 -4.57 23.51 -14.62
CA SER A 5 -4.32 23.13 -13.22
C SER A 5 -4.83 21.74 -12.85
N GLN A 6 -5.83 21.21 -13.58
CA GLN A 6 -6.34 19.86 -13.34
C GLN A 6 -5.27 18.77 -13.61
N LYS A 7 -4.22 19.07 -14.39
CA LYS A 7 -3.09 18.14 -14.63
C LYS A 7 -2.36 17.72 -13.36
N VAL A 8 -2.38 18.54 -12.31
CA VAL A 8 -1.71 18.21 -11.04
C VAL A 8 -2.28 16.94 -10.41
N ALA A 9 -3.59 16.68 -10.56
CA ALA A 9 -4.24 15.49 -10.02
C ALA A 9 -3.67 14.17 -10.57
N TYR A 10 -3.13 14.16 -11.79
CA TYR A 10 -2.55 12.95 -12.38
C TYR A 10 -1.39 12.40 -11.56
N ALA A 11 -0.52 13.27 -11.04
CA ALA A 11 0.62 12.84 -10.22
C ALA A 11 0.14 12.20 -8.90
N TYR A 12 -0.91 12.75 -8.29
CA TYR A 12 -1.51 12.20 -7.08
C TYR A 12 -2.11 10.82 -7.32
N PHE A 13 -2.93 10.66 -8.38
CA PHE A 13 -3.51 9.36 -8.73
C PHE A 13 -2.44 8.32 -9.08
N LEU A 14 -1.37 8.72 -9.78
CA LEU A 14 -0.28 7.81 -10.11
C LEU A 14 0.38 7.24 -8.84
N VAL A 15 0.67 8.09 -7.85
CA VAL A 15 1.27 7.66 -6.57
C VAL A 15 0.26 6.87 -5.73
N ALA A 16 -1.01 7.28 -5.70
CA ALA A 16 -2.08 6.55 -5.00
C ALA A 16 -2.20 5.11 -5.53
N MET A 17 -2.21 4.93 -6.85
CA MET A 17 -2.26 3.59 -7.47
C MET A 17 -1.02 2.73 -7.16
N ALA A 18 0.17 3.34 -7.09
CA ALA A 18 1.37 2.62 -6.68
C ALA A 18 1.28 2.15 -5.22
N LEU A 19 0.84 3.02 -4.30
CA LEU A 19 0.65 2.68 -2.88
C LEU A 19 -0.47 1.65 -2.68
N PHE A 20 -1.53 1.71 -3.48
CA PHE A 20 -2.58 0.68 -3.50
C PHE A 20 -1.99 -0.69 -3.86
N GLY A 21 -1.12 -0.77 -4.87
CA GLY A 21 -0.41 -2.00 -5.21
C GLY A 21 0.41 -2.55 -4.03
N ILE A 22 1.16 -1.69 -3.33
CA ILE A 22 1.92 -2.08 -2.13
C ILE A 22 0.99 -2.58 -1.02
N GLN A 23 -0.14 -1.90 -0.79
CA GLN A 23 -1.12 -2.27 0.22
C GLN A 23 -1.70 -3.66 -0.03
N VAL A 24 -2.10 -3.97 -1.27
CA VAL A 24 -2.63 -5.29 -1.64
C VAL A 24 -1.58 -6.38 -1.46
N LEU A 25 -0.34 -6.16 -1.93
CA LEU A 25 0.75 -7.12 -1.76
C LEU A 25 1.07 -7.38 -0.29
N GLY A 26 1.10 -6.34 0.55
CA GLY A 26 1.26 -6.49 2.00
C GLY A 26 0.13 -7.28 2.65
N GLY A 27 -1.10 -7.09 2.19
CA GLY A 27 -2.27 -7.84 2.68
C GLY A 27 -2.22 -9.32 2.31
N LEU A 28 -1.82 -9.63 1.06
CA LEU A 28 -1.62 -11.01 0.60
C LEU A 28 -0.50 -11.70 1.38
N LEU A 29 0.62 -11.01 1.60
CA LEU A 29 1.74 -11.55 2.39
C LEU A 29 1.33 -11.79 3.85
N ALA A 30 0.59 -10.86 4.47
CA ALA A 30 0.05 -11.06 5.81
C ALA A 30 -0.87 -12.29 5.86
N GLY A 31 -1.77 -12.45 4.88
CA GLY A 31 -2.65 -13.62 4.75
C GLY A 31 -1.88 -14.94 4.58
N TRP A 32 -0.76 -14.93 3.84
CA TRP A 32 0.12 -16.09 3.73
C TRP A 32 0.79 -16.44 5.07
N ILE A 33 1.25 -15.45 5.82
CA ILE A 33 1.90 -15.67 7.13
C ILE A 33 0.92 -16.31 8.12
N TYR A 34 -0.39 -16.05 8.02
CA TYR A 34 -1.39 -16.75 8.84
C TYR A 34 -1.36 -18.28 8.69
N VAL A 35 -1.00 -18.79 7.50
CA VAL A 35 -0.90 -20.24 7.23
C VAL A 35 0.55 -20.74 7.23
N SER A 36 1.54 -19.85 7.14
CA SER A 36 2.97 -20.16 7.19
C SER A 36 3.75 -19.16 8.07
N PRO A 37 3.70 -19.31 9.41
CA PRO A 37 4.10 -18.27 10.36
C PRO A 37 5.57 -17.84 10.35
N ASN A 38 6.48 -18.71 9.89
CA ASN A 38 7.92 -18.41 9.86
C ASN A 38 8.37 -17.73 8.56
N THR A 39 7.45 -17.45 7.63
CA THR A 39 7.78 -16.74 6.40
C THR A 39 8.27 -15.33 6.73
N LEU A 40 9.52 -15.00 6.37
CA LEU A 40 10.16 -13.68 6.56
C LEU A 40 10.24 -13.19 8.02
N SER A 41 10.12 -14.06 9.02
CA SER A 41 10.00 -13.68 10.44
C SER A 41 11.18 -12.86 10.99
N GLU A 42 12.38 -12.98 10.41
CA GLU A 42 13.58 -12.24 10.85
C GLU A 42 13.78 -10.91 10.12
N ILE A 43 13.35 -10.81 8.86
CA ILE A 43 13.62 -9.65 7.98
C ILE A 43 12.40 -8.71 7.93
N LEU A 44 11.19 -9.28 7.88
CA LEU A 44 9.95 -8.55 7.76
C LEU A 44 8.86 -9.20 8.65
N PRO A 45 8.94 -9.02 9.97
CA PRO A 45 8.00 -9.62 10.90
C PRO A 45 6.55 -9.16 10.65
N PHE A 46 5.58 -9.97 11.08
CA PHE A 46 4.15 -9.76 10.81
C PHE A 46 3.64 -8.36 11.20
N ASN A 47 4.08 -7.81 12.34
CA ASN A 47 3.67 -6.48 12.77
C ASN A 47 4.15 -5.38 11.80
N ILE A 48 5.34 -5.52 11.20
CA ILE A 48 5.84 -4.59 10.19
C ILE A 48 5.00 -4.68 8.91
N ILE A 49 4.69 -5.90 8.45
CA ILE A 49 3.82 -6.11 7.28
C ILE A 49 2.43 -5.50 7.51
N ARG A 50 1.86 -5.72 8.70
CA ARG A 50 0.58 -5.13 9.08
C ARG A 50 0.62 -3.60 9.05
N MET A 51 1.69 -2.99 9.55
CA MET A 51 1.88 -1.53 9.50
C MET A 51 2.00 -1.03 8.06
N ILE A 52 2.76 -1.71 7.19
CA ILE A 52 2.85 -1.37 5.76
C ILE A 52 1.46 -1.41 5.12
N HIS A 53 0.69 -2.48 5.36
CA HIS A 53 -0.66 -2.64 4.81
C HIS A 53 -1.62 -1.52 5.26
N THR A 54 -1.72 -1.27 6.56
CA THR A 54 -2.71 -0.29 7.08
C THR A 54 -2.29 1.16 6.84
N ASN A 55 -1.00 1.48 6.90
CA ASN A 55 -0.55 2.86 6.69
C ASN A 55 -0.56 3.21 5.20
N ALA A 56 -0.18 2.27 4.32
CA ALA A 56 -0.36 2.47 2.88
C ALA A 56 -1.84 2.67 2.53
N LEU A 57 -2.75 1.89 3.14
CA LEU A 57 -4.21 2.07 3.00
C LEU A 57 -4.65 3.52 3.29
N ILE A 58 -4.22 4.06 4.42
CA ILE A 58 -4.57 5.43 4.82
C ILE A 58 -3.98 6.44 3.81
N VAL A 59 -2.70 6.34 3.49
CA VAL A 59 -2.02 7.34 2.68
C VAL A 59 -2.54 7.35 1.24
N TRP A 60 -2.79 6.19 0.62
CA TRP A 60 -3.27 6.18 -0.77
C TRP A 60 -4.68 6.75 -0.89
N LEU A 61 -5.56 6.48 0.08
CA LEU A 61 -6.90 7.07 0.15
C LEU A 61 -6.88 8.59 0.34
N LEU A 62 -5.88 9.12 1.06
CA LEU A 62 -5.71 10.57 1.24
C LEU A 62 -5.15 11.26 -0.01
N LEU A 63 -4.43 10.55 -0.87
CA LEU A 63 -3.86 11.11 -2.10
C LEU A 63 -4.89 11.27 -3.23
N GLY A 64 -5.89 10.38 -3.32
CA GLY A 64 -6.92 10.49 -4.37
C GLY A 64 -7.88 9.32 -4.42
#